data_AF-A0A372GEA6-F1
#
_entry.id   AF-A0A372GEA6-F1
#
_cell.length_a   1.000
_cell.length_b   1.000
_cell.length_c   1.000
_cell.angle_alpha   90.00
_cell.angle_beta   90.00
_cell.angle_gamma   90.00
#
_symmetry.space_group_name_H-M   'P 1'
#
loop_
_entity.id
_entity.type
_entity.pdbx_description
1 polymer ?
#
loop_
_entity_poly.entity_id
_entity_poly.type
_entity_poly.pdbx_seq_one_letter_code
_entity_poly.pdbx_strand_id
1 'polypeptide(L)' 'MTPDELAVDTWLQIAVIRVYGPWLRKPGVVPGDEHVRAAGRVGHARLMLAMRNVQDPLHSVPRETFQ' A
#
# COMPACT_ATOMS: atom_id res chain seq x y z
N MET A 1 5.77 1.14 -22.21
CA MET A 1 5.96 1.91 -20.97
C MET A 1 7.39 2.42 -20.96
N THR A 2 7.58 3.72 -20.87
CA THR A 2 8.91 4.32 -20.73
C THR A 2 9.45 4.10 -19.31
N PRO A 3 10.78 4.24 -19.09
CA PRO A 3 11.34 4.19 -17.75
C PRO A 3 10.69 5.20 -16.79
N ASP A 4 10.35 6.39 -17.27
CA ASP A 4 9.70 7.44 -16.48
C ASP A 4 8.26 7.08 -16.12
N GLU A 5 7.49 6.52 -17.05
CA GLU A 5 6.14 6.03 -16.77
C GLU A 5 6.15 4.90 -15.73
N LEU A 6 7.14 3.99 -15.83
CA LEU A 6 7.32 2.91 -14.87
C LEU A 6 7.70 3.44 -13.48
N ALA A 7 8.57 4.45 -13.43
CA ALA A 7 8.91 5.13 -12.20
C ALA A 7 7.65 5.76 -11.60
N VAL A 8 6.97 6.67 -12.31
CA VAL A 8 5.76 7.35 -11.81
C VAL A 8 4.72 6.36 -11.29
N ASP A 9 4.45 5.26 -12.01
CA ASP A 9 3.52 4.25 -11.54
C ASP A 9 4.01 3.57 -10.25
N THR A 10 5.29 3.24 -10.15
CA THR A 10 5.88 2.65 -8.92
C THR A 10 5.70 3.58 -7.71
N TRP A 11 5.91 4.88 -7.88
CA TRP A 11 5.67 5.87 -6.82
C TRP A 11 4.20 5.96 -6.44
N LEU A 12 3.30 5.87 -7.42
CA LEU A 12 1.85 5.82 -7.19
C LEU A 12 1.47 4.59 -6.35
N GLN A 13 1.98 3.40 -6.68
CA GLN A 13 1.70 2.18 -5.90
C GLN A 13 2.22 2.31 -4.45
N ILE A 14 3.41 2.88 -4.25
CA ILE A 14 3.94 3.15 -2.90
C ILE A 14 3.03 4.12 -2.13
N ALA A 15 2.54 5.18 -2.79
CA ALA A 15 1.63 6.15 -2.17
C ALA A 15 0.31 5.51 -1.76
N VAL A 16 -0.27 4.65 -2.60
CA VAL A 16 -1.49 3.89 -2.27
C VAL A 16 -1.31 3.09 -0.98
N ILE A 17 -0.20 2.36 -0.84
CA ILE A 17 0.07 1.57 0.36
C ILE A 17 0.22 2.47 1.59
N ARG A 18 0.94 3.60 1.48
CA ARG A 18 1.14 4.53 2.60
C ARG A 18 -0.16 5.20 3.07
N VAL A 19 -1.06 5.54 2.14
CA VAL A 19 -2.32 6.23 2.45
C VAL A 19 -3.36 5.27 3.00
N TYR A 20 -3.57 4.13 2.34
CA TYR A 20 -4.67 3.21 2.68
C TYR A 20 -4.25 2.08 3.61
N GLY A 21 -2.96 1.72 3.68
CA GLY A 21 -2.46 0.67 4.56
C GLY A 21 -2.77 0.89 6.05
N PRO A 22 -2.67 2.11 6.61
CA PRO A 22 -3.05 2.38 8.00
C PRO A 22 -4.52 2.07 8.30
N TRP A 23 -5.42 2.25 7.33
CA TRP A 23 -6.87 2.02 7.53
C TRP A 23 -7.19 0.53 7.74
N LEU A 24 -6.30 -0.36 7.29
CA LEU A 24 -6.45 -1.81 7.39
C LEU A 24 -5.88 -2.39 8.70
N ARG A 25 -5.18 -1.58 9.51
CA ARG A 25 -4.53 -2.05 10.75
C ARG A 25 -5.52 -2.26 11.89
N LYS A 26 -6.63 -1.51 11.91
CA LYS A 26 -7.63 -1.58 12.96
C LYS A 26 -9.04 -1.60 12.36
N PRO A 27 -9.83 -2.65 12.60
CA PRO A 27 -11.24 -2.69 12.21
C PRO A 27 -12.01 -1.52 12.83
N GLY A 28 -12.95 -0.95 12.07
CA GLY A 28 -13.86 0.10 12.56
C GLY A 28 -13.33 1.54 12.49
N VAL A 29 -12.11 1.77 11.99
CA VAL A 29 -11.58 3.14 11.74
C VAL A 29 -12.25 3.79 10.53
N VAL A 30 -12.67 2.99 9.55
CA VAL A 30 -13.41 3.43 8.36
C VAL A 30 -14.63 2.54 8.13
N PRO A 31 -15.68 3.04 7.45
CA PRO A 31 -16.85 2.23 7.10
C PRO A 31 -16.47 0.94 6.37
N GLY A 32 -17.24 -0.14 6.56
CA GLY A 32 -16.94 -1.47 6.02
C GLY A 32 -16.66 -1.47 4.51
N ASP A 33 -17.49 -0.76 3.73
CA ASP A 33 -17.31 -0.67 2.28
C ASP A 33 -16.00 0.05 1.90
N GLU A 34 -15.62 1.09 2.65
CA GLU A 34 -14.36 1.80 2.42
C GLU A 34 -13.16 0.96 2.86
N HIS A 35 -13.31 0.16 3.91
CA HIS A 35 -12.30 -0.81 4.34
C HIS A 35 -12.04 -1.85 3.24
N VAL A 36 -13.09 -2.40 2.63
CA VAL A 36 -12.97 -3.37 1.52
C VAL A 36 -12.31 -2.73 0.30
N ARG A 37 -12.69 -1.49 -0.07
CA ARG A 37 -12.05 -0.75 -1.17
C ARG A 37 -10.57 -0.48 -0.89
N ALA A 38 -10.24 -0.04 0.33
CA ALA A 38 -8.86 0.18 0.76
C ALA A 38 -8.04 -1.13 0.69
N ALA A 39 -8.61 -2.26 1.12
CA ALA A 39 -7.97 -3.56 1.03
C ALA A 39 -7.66 -3.95 -0.43
N GLY A 40 -8.60 -3.74 -1.34
CA GLY A 40 -8.40 -3.97 -2.78
C GLY A 40 -7.29 -3.09 -3.37
N ARG A 41 -7.29 -1.79 -3.05
CA ARG A 41 -6.25 -0.83 -3.50
C ARG A 41 -4.86 -1.24 -3.01
N VAL A 42 -4.73 -1.57 -1.72
CA VAL A 42 -3.45 -2.00 -1.13
C VAL A 42 -2.99 -3.34 -1.69
N GLY A 43 -3.91 -4.31 -1.89
CA GLY A 43 -3.59 -5.60 -2.51
C GLY A 43 -3.09 -5.46 -3.94
N HIS A 44 -3.75 -4.62 -4.75
CA HIS A 44 -3.31 -4.31 -6.11
C HIS A 44 -1.93 -3.66 -6.12
N ALA A 45 -1.71 -2.63 -5.30
CA ALA A 45 -0.42 -1.94 -5.24
C ALA A 45 0.73 -2.88 -4.84
N ARG A 46 0.51 -3.77 -3.87
CA ARG A 46 1.48 -4.79 -3.47
C ARG A 46 1.82 -5.75 -4.61
N LEU A 47 0.80 -6.20 -5.34
CA LEU A 47 1.01 -7.07 -6.50
C LEU A 47 1.86 -6.37 -7.56
N MET A 48 1.53 -5.14 -7.92
CA MET A 48 2.25 -4.35 -8.91
C MET A 48 3.72 -4.11 -8.52
N LEU A 49 3.99 -3.82 -7.24
CA LEU A 49 5.35 -3.68 -6.72
C LEU A 49 6.12 -5.01 -6.72
N ALA A 50 5.47 -6.12 -6.33
CA ALA A 50 6.09 -7.44 -6.33
C ALA A 50 6.49 -7.89 -7.74
N MET A 51 5.65 -7.64 -8.75
CA MET A 51 5.97 -7.89 -10.16
C MET A 51 7.21 -7.12 -10.65
N ARG A 52 7.57 -6.03 -9.95
CA ARG A 52 8.74 -5.19 -10.25
C ARG A 52 9.91 -5.43 -9.30
N ASN A 53 9.81 -6.43 -8.43
CA ASN A 53 10.77 -6.73 -7.38
C ASN A 53 11.06 -5.54 -6.44
N VAL A 54 10.04 -4.71 -6.18
CA VAL A 54 10.10 -3.58 -5.26
C VAL A 54 9.53 -4.00 -3.91
N GLN A 55 10.25 -3.70 -2.84
CA GLN A 55 9.87 -4.08 -1.47
C GLN A 55 8.61 -3.32 -1.00
N ASP A 56 7.75 -3.99 -0.23
CA ASP A 56 6.57 -3.36 0.38
C ASP A 56 7.00 -2.27 1.39
N PRO A 57 6.55 -1.01 1.20
CA PRO A 57 6.96 0.13 2.02
C PRO A 57 6.48 0.08 3.47
N LEU A 58 5.55 -0.83 3.83
CA LEU A 58 5.10 -1.05 5.21
C LEU A 58 5.76 -2.27 5.88
N HIS A 59 6.48 -3.10 5.13
CA HIS A 59 7.19 -4.26 5.68
C HIS A 59 8.49 -3.86 6.40
N SER A 60 8.99 -2.64 6.16
CA SER A 60 10.20 -2.08 6.76
C SER A 60 9.94 -1.25 8.02
N VAL A 61 8.69 -1.08 8.46
CA VAL A 61 8.37 -0.40 9.73
C VAL A 61 8.33 -1.47 10.83
N PRO A 62 9.27 -1.47 11.80
CA PRO A 62 9.22 -2.41 12.93
C PRO A 62 7.88 -2.27 13.64
N ARG A 63 7.29 -3.40 14.07
CA ARG A 63 6.06 -3.44 14.88
C ARG A 63 6.20 -2.77 16.25
N GLU A 64 7.37 -2.22 16.58
CA GLU A 64 7.76 -1.74 17.90
C GLU A 64 8.03 -0.23 17.88
N THR A 65 7.00 0.61 17.91
CA THR A 65 7.17 2.00 18.38
C THR A 65 5.87 2.63 18.87
N PHE A 66 5.10 1.91 19.70
CA PHE A 66 4.11 2.52 20.57
C PHE A 66 4.00 1.67 21.84
N GLN A 67 4.98 1.81 22.73
CA GLN A 67 4.82 1.56 24.17
C GLN A 67 4.68 2.91 24.86
#